data_AF-A0A453N7I9-F1
#
_entry.id   AF-A0A453N7I9-F1
#
_cell.length_a   1.000
_cell.length_b   1.000
_cell.length_c   1.000
_cell.angle_alpha   90.00
_cell.angle_beta   90.00
_cell.angle_gamma   90.00
#
_symmetry.space_group_name_H-M   'P 1'
#
loop_
_entity.id
_entity.type
_entity.pdbx_description
1 polymer ?
#
loop_
_entity_poly.entity_id
_entity_poly.type
_entity_poly.pdbx_seq_one_letter_code
_entity_poly.pdbx_strand_id
1 'polypeptide(L)'
;MELDMQWDGNPNIVLDIQTTLGISLPVQVKNIGFTGTLRLLFKPLVAELPCFGAVCVSLREKSKVDFTLKVVGGEMTAIPGISDAIEGNNT
;
A
#
# COMPACT_ATOMS: atom_id res chain seq x y z
N MET A 1 -17.16 12.53 8.57
CA MET A 1 -16.42 13.54 7.80
C MET A 1 -15.78 12.84 6.62
N GLU A 2 -15.54 13.57 5.53
CA GLU A 2 -14.83 13.08 4.36
C GLU A 2 -13.60 13.96 4.13
N LEU A 3 -12.51 13.30 3.76
CA LEU A 3 -11.23 13.93 3.51
C LEU A 3 -10.71 13.39 2.19
N ASP A 4 -10.60 14.28 1.21
CA ASP A 4 -9.89 13.98 -0.03
C ASP A 4 -8.39 14.09 0.24
N MET A 5 -7.69 12.97 0.09
CA MET A 5 -6.25 12.89 0.31
C MET A 5 -5.57 12.55 -1.00
N GLN A 6 -4.61 13.40 -1.37
CA GLN A 6 -3.60 13.10 -2.36
C GLN A 6 -2.25 13.10 -1.65
N TRP A 7 -1.59 11.96 -1.69
CA TRP A 7 -0.28 11.76 -1.10
C TRP A 7 0.65 11.23 -2.18
N ASP A 8 1.79 11.87 -2.36
CA ASP A 8 2.84 11.43 -3.27
C ASP A 8 4.14 11.45 -2.50
N GLY A 9 4.73 10.27 -2.35
CA GLY A 9 5.96 10.09 -1.61
C GLY A 9 6.97 9.29 -2.42
N ASN A 10 8.25 9.48 -2.09
CA ASN A 10 9.35 8.64 -2.56
C ASN A 10 9.84 7.70 -1.44
N PRO A 11 8.99 6.79 -0.92
CA PRO A 11 9.45 5.80 0.02
C PRO A 11 10.31 4.75 -0.70
N ASN A 12 11.21 4.14 0.05
CA ASN A 12 12.01 3.02 -0.41
C ASN A 12 11.78 1.84 0.53
N ILE A 13 10.86 0.95 0.16
CA ILE A 13 10.49 -0.22 0.97
C ILE A 13 11.09 -1.46 0.30
N VAL A 14 11.97 -2.16 1.00
CA VAL A 14 12.56 -3.42 0.53
C VAL A 14 11.89 -4.56 1.28
N LEU A 15 11.27 -5.46 0.53
CA LEU A 15 10.59 -6.66 1.00
C LEU A 15 11.45 -7.87 0.66
N ASP A 16 11.93 -8.60 1.67
CA ASP A 16 12.55 -9.91 1.45
C ASP A 16 11.46 -10.98 1.44
N ILE A 17 11.23 -11.58 0.28
CA ILE A 17 10.23 -12.63 0.10
C ILE A 17 10.93 -13.98 0.12
N GLN A 18 10.69 -14.77 1.16
CA GLN A 18 11.10 -16.17 1.20
C GLN A 18 9.96 -17.04 0.69
N THR A 19 10.18 -17.66 -0.46
CA THR A 19 9.20 -18.61 -1.00
C THR A 19 9.32 -19.97 -0.32
N THR A 20 8.25 -20.75 -0.35
CA THR A 20 8.20 -22.13 0.17
C THR A 20 9.19 -23.08 -0.52
N LEU A 21 9.74 -22.69 -1.68
CA LEU A 21 10.76 -23.43 -2.43
C LEU A 21 12.20 -23.05 -2.04
N GLY A 22 12.38 -22.17 -1.04
CA GLY A 22 13.70 -21.73 -0.57
C GLY A 22 14.37 -20.66 -1.43
N ILE A 23 13.65 -20.11 -2.41
CA ILE A 23 14.12 -18.99 -3.24
C ILE A 23 13.81 -17.68 -2.49
N SER A 24 14.83 -16.87 -2.24
CA SER A 24 14.68 -15.49 -1.76
C SER A 24 14.56 -14.55 -2.96
N LEU A 25 13.48 -13.78 -2.98
CA LEU A 25 13.21 -12.76 -3.99
C LEU A 25 13.04 -11.40 -3.28
N PRO A 26 14.12 -10.64 -3.10
CA PRO A 26 14.01 -9.26 -2.64
C PRO A 26 13.31 -8.38 -3.68
N VAL A 27 12.17 -7.81 -3.31
CA VAL A 27 11.40 -6.85 -4.12
C VAL A 27 11.43 -5.49 -3.44
N GLN A 28 11.60 -4.43 -4.22
CA GLN A 28 11.65 -3.06 -3.76
C GLN A 28 10.47 -2.29 -4.32
N VAL A 29 9.70 -1.69 -3.43
CA VAL A 29 8.62 -0.76 -3.75
C VAL A 29 9.16 0.66 -3.62
N LYS A 30 9.03 1.45 -4.69
CA LYS A 30 9.41 2.87 -4.74
C LYS A 30 8.24 3.73 -5.18
N ASN A 31 8.33 5.03 -4.92
CA ASN A 31 7.44 6.06 -5.46
C ASN A 31 5.96 5.67 -5.28
N ILE A 32 5.45 5.80 -4.06
CA ILE A 32 4.06 5.44 -3.76
C ILE A 32 3.23 6.71 -3.85
N GLY A 33 2.31 6.73 -4.79
CA GLY A 33 1.24 7.70 -4.90
C GLY A 33 -0.07 7.10 -4.39
N PHE A 34 -0.80 7.84 -3.57
CA PHE A 34 -2.12 7.49 -3.09
C PHE A 34 -3.06 8.67 -3.35
N THR A 35 -4.20 8.41 -4.00
CA THR A 35 -5.27 9.39 -4.16
C THR A 35 -6.60 8.74 -3.81
N GLY A 36 -7.32 9.31 -2.85
CA GLY A 36 -8.64 8.80 -2.49
C GLY A 36 -9.34 9.60 -1.40
N THR A 37 -10.64 9.36 -1.29
CA THR A 37 -11.52 9.97 -0.28
C THR A 37 -11.61 9.06 0.95
N LEU A 38 -11.05 9.51 2.07
CA LEU A 38 -11.18 8.86 3.37
C LEU A 38 -12.41 9.37 4.10
N ARG A 39 -13.19 8.44 4.65
CA ARG A 39 -14.31 8.72 5.54
C ARG A 39 -13.86 8.50 6.99
N LEU A 40 -13.93 9.57 7.76
CA LEU A 40 -13.61 9.60 9.19
C LEU A 40 -14.90 9.58 10.00
N LEU A 41 -15.04 8.60 10.89
CA LEU A 41 -16.14 8.51 11.86
C LEU A 41 -15.57 8.53 13.28
N PHE A 42 -16.10 9.41 14.12
CA PHE A 42 -15.77 9.48 15.54
C PHE A 42 -16.90 8.88 16.36
N LYS A 43 -16.68 7.72 16.96
CA LYS A 43 -17.69 7.05 17.81
C LYS A 43 -17.03 6.22 18.91
N PRO A 44 -17.57 6.20 20.14
CA PRO A 44 -18.61 7.10 20.67
C PRO A 44 -18.05 8.52 20.89
N LEU A 45 -18.90 9.54 20.82
CA LEU A 45 -18.54 10.89 21.26
C LEU A 45 -18.66 10.93 22.77
N VAL A 46 -17.57 11.28 23.46
CA VAL A 46 -17.49 11.33 24.92
C VAL A 46 -17.41 12.77 25.39
N ALA A 47 -17.82 13.06 26.62
CA ALA A 47 -17.78 14.41 27.18
C ALA A 47 -16.38 14.84 27.67
N GLU A 48 -15.44 13.89 27.77
CA GLU A 48 -14.06 14.13 28.15
C GLU A 48 -13.19 14.42 26.91
N LEU A 49 -12.28 15.39 27.01
CA LEU A 49 -11.33 15.72 25.93
C LEU A 49 -10.47 14.49 25.59
N PRO A 50 -10.33 14.09 24.31
CA PRO A 50 -10.53 14.87 23.08
C PRO A 50 -11.94 14.81 22.45
N CYS A 51 -12.98 14.44 23.22
CA CYS A 51 -14.40 14.37 22.84
C CYS A 51 -14.80 13.21 21.91
N PHE A 52 -13.92 12.23 21.70
CA PHE A 52 -14.20 11.00 20.95
C PHE A 52 -13.43 9.81 21.53
N GLY A 53 -14.08 8.64 21.62
CA GLY A 53 -13.48 7.41 22.13
C GLY A 53 -12.69 6.63 21.08
N ALA A 54 -13.04 6.75 19.79
CA ALA A 54 -12.30 6.15 18.70
C ALA A 54 -12.47 6.93 17.39
N VAL A 55 -11.49 6.77 16.51
CA VAL A 55 -11.50 7.27 15.13
C VAL A 55 -11.52 6.06 14.20
N CYS A 56 -12.62 5.89 13.46
CA CYS A 56 -12.70 4.91 12.38
C CYS A 56 -12.38 5.60 11.06
N VAL A 57 -11.41 5.07 10.33
CA VAL A 57 -11.01 5.55 9.00
C VAL A 57 -11.38 4.48 7.98
N SER A 58 -12.15 4.83 6.96
CA SER A 58 -12.50 3.92 5.86
C SER A 58 -12.36 4.61 4.52
N LEU A 59 -12.12 3.85 3.45
CA LEU A 59 -12.17 4.37 2.08
C LEU A 59 -13.62 4.47 1.63
N ARG A 60 -14.03 5.63 1.11
CA ARG A 60 -15.40 5.80 0.60
C ARG A 60 -15.59 5.14 -0.76
N GLU A 61 -14.59 5.26 -1.61
CA GLU A 61 -14.58 4.76 -2.99
C GLU A 61 -13.26 4.04 -3.27
N LYS A 62 -13.15 3.41 -4.44
CA LYS A 62 -11.90 2.79 -4.88
C LYS A 62 -10.81 3.86 -5.00
N SER A 63 -9.85 3.85 -4.09
CA SER A 63 -8.68 4.73 -4.18
C SER A 63 -7.77 4.32 -5.32
N LYS A 64 -7.07 5.30 -5.89
CA LYS A 64 -5.96 5.06 -6.81
C LYS A 64 -4.67 4.96 -6.00
N VAL A 65 -3.95 3.85 -6.18
CA VAL A 65 -2.65 3.64 -5.55
C VAL A 65 -1.68 3.27 -6.66
N ASP A 66 -0.71 4.14 -6.90
CA ASP A 66 0.31 3.98 -7.92
C ASP A 66 1.63 3.70 -7.21
N PHE A 67 2.39 2.69 -7.62
CA PHE A 67 3.70 2.39 -7.05
C PHE A 67 4.62 1.73 -8.07
N THR A 68 5.93 1.95 -7.92
CA THR A 68 6.95 1.34 -8.76
C THR A 68 7.52 0.10 -8.09
N LEU A 69 7.39 -1.06 -8.73
CA LEU A 69 8.06 -2.29 -8.29
C LEU A 69 9.40 -2.47 -9.00
N LYS A 70 10.43 -2.83 -8.24
CA LYS A 70 11.76 -3.20 -8.74
C LYS A 70 12.23 -4.47 -8.06
N VAL A 71 12.63 -5.48 -8.82
CA VAL A 71 13.27 -6.68 -8.26
C VAL A 71 14.74 -6.38 -7.99
N VAL A 72 15.23 -6.69 -6.79
CA VAL A 72 16.58 -6.34 -6.31
C VAL A 72 17.41 -7.59 -6.05
N GLY A 73 17.50 -8.46 -7.05
CA GLY A 73 18.21 -9.74 -6.95
C GLY A 73 17.28 -10.93 -6.76
N GLY A 74 17.82 -12.12 -7.01
CA GLY A 74 17.05 -13.35 -7.22
C GLY A 74 16.90 -13.66 -8.72
N GLU A 75 16.85 -14.94 -9.07
CA GLU A 75 16.57 -15.34 -10.45
C GLU A 75 15.13 -14.96 -10.80
N MET A 76 14.93 -13.86 -11.54
CA MET A 76 13.61 -13.42 -12.04
C MET A 76 12.88 -14.52 -12.83
N THR A 77 13.63 -15.49 -13.35
CA THR A 77 13.15 -16.64 -14.11
C THR A 77 12.71 -17.83 -13.26
N ALA A 78 13.04 -17.87 -11.96
CA ALA A 78 12.84 -19.08 -11.14
C ALA A 78 11.42 -19.23 -10.58
N ILE A 79 10.59 -18.18 -10.65
CA ILE A 79 9.22 -18.22 -10.14
C ILE A 79 8.27 -17.89 -11.30
N PRO A 80 7.40 -18.83 -11.73
CA PRO A 80 6.35 -18.53 -12.69
C PRO A 80 5.35 -17.52 -12.10
N GLY A 81 5.05 -16.44 -12.82
CA GLY A 81 3.98 -15.48 -12.46
C GLY A 81 4.41 -14.19 -11.73
N ILE A 82 5.67 -14.06 -11.27
CA ILE A 82 6.21 -12.78 -10.74
C ILE A 82 6.34 -11.75 -11.86
N SER A 83 6.81 -12.14 -13.05
CA SER A 83 6.90 -11.26 -14.21
C SER A 83 5.52 -10.74 -14.62
N ASP A 84 4.52 -11.62 -14.70
CA ASP A 84 3.14 -11.25 -15.06
C ASP A 84 2.51 -10.30 -14.03
N ALA A 85 2.81 -10.49 -12.73
CA ALA A 85 2.31 -9.62 -11.66
C ALA A 85 2.99 -8.23 -11.65
N ILE A 86 4.25 -8.13 -12.09
CA ILE A 86 4.96 -6.86 -12.24
C ILE A 86 4.51 -6.13 -13.51
N GLU A 87 4.32 -6.85 -14.62
CA GLU A 87 3.87 -6.28 -15.88
C GLU A 87 2.41 -5.82 -15.84
N GLY A 88 1.54 -6.51 -15.11
CA GLY A 88 0.13 -6.13 -14.94
C GLY A 88 -0.11 -4.81 -14.19
N ASN A 89 0.89 -4.28 -13.47
CA ASN A 89 0.82 -2.98 -12.80
C ASN A 89 1.37 -1.81 -13.65
N ASN A 90 1.86 -2.07 -14.86
CA ASN A 90 2.47 -1.06 -15.75
C ASN A 90 1.55 -0.65 -16.93
N THR A 91 0.24 -0.90 -16.84
CA THR A 91 -0.77 -0.46 -17.83
C THR A 91 -1.89 0.32 -17.15
#